data_AF-A0A2V8KH99-F1
#
_entry.id   AF-A0A2V8KH99-F1
#
_cell.length_a   1.000
_cell.length_b   1.000
_cell.length_c   1.000
_cell.angle_alpha   90.00
_cell.angle_beta   90.00
_cell.angle_gamma   90.00
#
_symmetry.space_group_name_H-M   'P 1'
#
loop_
_entity.id
_entity.type
_entity.pdbx_description
1 polymer ?
#
loop_
_entity_poly.entity_id
_entity_poly.type
_entity_poly.pdbx_seq_one_letter_code
_entity_poly.pdbx_strand_id
1 'polypeptide(L)'
;MKVNAKALPPARKAAFEALRTARWARIMTKWLIRHSSKEGVKWQLVDFCGKHGQESAGIVDLMAIRKNHKKPDEGGHRGDMFEIVLIQVKGGSAPIPKPKEIERMLAVIRRTMWAAKVLWTYKISLR
;
A
#
# COMPACT_ATOMS: atom_id res chain seq x y z
N MET A 1 11.56 -16.61 18.95
CA MET A 1 11.34 -18.01 18.53
C MET A 1 11.38 -18.09 17.00
N LYS A 2 12.34 -18.82 16.42
CA LYS A 2 12.32 -19.17 14.99
C LYS A 2 11.33 -20.32 14.82
N VAL A 3 10.17 -20.06 14.23
CA VAL A 3 9.16 -21.10 13.97
C VAL A 3 9.67 -21.97 12.81
N ASN A 4 9.87 -23.27 13.04
CA ASN A 4 10.28 -24.20 11.99
C ASN A 4 9.06 -24.54 11.10
N ALA A 5 8.96 -23.87 9.95
CA ALA A 5 7.83 -24.03 9.03
C ALA A 5 7.65 -25.47 8.48
N LYS A 6 8.67 -26.33 8.55
CA LYS A 6 8.58 -27.75 8.14
C LYS A 6 7.77 -28.61 9.11
N ALA A 7 7.57 -28.19 10.35
CA ALA A 7 6.88 -28.96 11.40
C ALA A 7 5.43 -28.52 11.64
N LEU A 8 4.90 -27.60 10.83
CA LEU A 8 3.54 -27.07 11.01
C LEU A 8 2.49 -27.91 10.26
N PRO A 9 1.29 -28.11 10.82
CA PRO A 9 0.15 -28.65 10.09
C PRO A 9 -0.12 -27.86 8.80
N PRO A 10 -0.63 -28.49 7.72
CA PRO A 10 -0.77 -27.86 6.40
C PRO A 10 -1.43 -26.48 6.41
N ALA A 11 -2.53 -26.33 7.16
CA ALA A 11 -3.25 -25.05 7.28
C ALA A 11 -2.42 -23.94 7.96
N ARG A 12 -1.65 -24.28 9.01
CA ARG A 12 -0.77 -23.34 9.70
C ARG A 12 0.44 -22.96 8.85
N LYS A 13 0.95 -23.89 8.06
CA LYS A 13 2.01 -23.64 7.09
C LYS A 13 1.55 -22.68 5.99
N ALA A 14 0.36 -22.91 5.40
CA ALA A 14 -0.21 -22.03 4.39
C ALA A 14 -0.45 -20.60 4.94
N ALA A 15 -0.99 -20.48 6.14
CA ALA A 15 -1.17 -19.18 6.80
C ALA A 15 0.17 -18.46 7.05
N PHE A 16 1.20 -19.20 7.48
CA PHE A 16 2.54 -18.65 7.69
C PHE A 16 3.19 -18.16 6.37
N GLU A 17 3.05 -18.92 5.29
CA GLU A 17 3.54 -18.55 3.96
C GLU A 17 2.79 -17.33 3.42
N ALA A 18 1.47 -17.26 3.60
CA ALA A 18 0.66 -16.11 3.23
C ALA A 18 1.10 -14.84 3.97
N LEU A 19 1.29 -14.91 5.30
CA LEU A 19 1.79 -13.79 6.10
C LEU A 19 3.18 -13.32 5.66
N ARG A 20 4.08 -14.27 5.40
CA ARG A 20 5.43 -13.95 4.90
C ARG A 20 5.35 -13.24 3.55
N THR A 21 4.46 -13.69 2.68
CA THR A 21 4.26 -13.13 1.33
C THR A 21 3.65 -11.73 1.40
N ALA A 22 2.65 -11.52 2.25
CA ALA A 22 2.05 -10.20 2.50
C ALA A 22 3.09 -9.22 3.04
N ARG A 23 3.92 -9.65 4.00
CA ARG A 23 5.03 -8.82 4.54
C ARG A 23 6.02 -8.44 3.44
N TRP A 24 6.44 -9.39 2.61
CA TRP A 24 7.34 -9.10 1.49
C TRP A 24 6.71 -8.16 0.47
N ALA A 25 5.44 -8.35 0.12
CA ALA A 25 4.72 -7.45 -0.77
C ALA A 25 4.74 -6.01 -0.25
N ARG A 26 4.48 -5.79 1.06
CA ARG A 26 4.56 -4.45 1.67
C ARG A 26 5.96 -3.85 1.57
N ILE A 27 6.99 -4.62 1.91
CA ILE A 27 8.39 -4.16 1.84
C ILE A 27 8.71 -3.71 0.41
N MET A 28 8.37 -4.55 -0.57
CA MET A 28 8.64 -4.27 -1.98
C MET A 28 7.84 -3.08 -2.50
N THR A 29 6.57 -2.95 -2.13
CA THR A 29 5.74 -1.78 -2.47
C THR A 29 6.36 -0.49 -1.91
N LYS A 30 6.79 -0.48 -0.64
CA LYS A 30 7.47 0.68 -0.04
C LYS A 30 8.77 1.02 -0.77
N TRP A 31 9.57 0.01 -1.11
CA TRP A 31 10.81 0.19 -1.87
C TRP A 31 10.54 0.81 -3.24
N LEU A 32 9.57 0.27 -3.98
CA LEU A 32 9.20 0.76 -5.31
C LEU A 32 8.72 2.21 -5.28
N ILE A 33 7.88 2.58 -4.30
CA ILE A 33 7.42 3.95 -4.14
C ILE A 33 8.59 4.89 -3.86
N ARG A 34 9.48 4.52 -2.93
CA ARG A 34 10.67 5.34 -2.64
C ARG A 34 11.54 5.52 -3.89
N HIS A 35 11.73 4.44 -4.65
CA HIS A 35 12.55 4.43 -5.86
C HIS A 35 11.91 5.17 -7.04
N SER A 36 10.59 5.28 -7.11
CA SER A 36 9.88 5.98 -8.19
C SER A 36 9.99 7.51 -8.13
N SER A 37 10.57 8.07 -7.07
CA SER A 37 10.82 9.51 -6.96
C SER A 37 11.97 9.91 -7.90
N LYS A 38 11.67 10.62 -8.99
CA LYS A 38 12.70 11.42 -9.69
C LYS A 38 13.09 12.62 -8.83
N GLU A 39 14.26 13.20 -9.10
CA GLU A 39 14.92 14.20 -8.25
C GLU A 39 13.99 15.32 -7.72
N GLY A 40 14.21 15.68 -6.44
CA GLY A 40 13.63 16.87 -5.80
C GLY A 40 12.45 16.63 -4.86
N VAL A 41 11.57 15.65 -5.12
CA VAL A 41 10.38 15.43 -4.27
C VAL A 41 10.26 13.97 -3.84
N LYS A 42 10.55 13.71 -2.56
CA LYS A 42 10.53 12.37 -1.96
C LYS A 42 9.15 11.99 -1.44
N TRP A 43 8.74 10.75 -1.69
CA TRP A 43 7.57 10.16 -1.05
C TRP A 43 7.80 9.94 0.45
N GLN A 44 6.83 10.38 1.26
CA GLN A 44 6.65 9.98 2.64
C GLN A 44 5.63 8.84 2.69
N LEU A 45 5.86 7.86 3.56
CA LEU A 45 5.04 6.66 3.66
C LEU A 45 4.46 6.53 5.06
N VAL A 46 3.15 6.33 5.12
CA VAL A 46 2.41 6.03 6.35
C VAL A 46 1.92 4.58 6.26
N ASP A 47 2.14 3.83 7.34
CA ASP A 47 1.77 2.43 7.45
C ASP A 47 0.57 2.27 8.40
N PHE A 48 -0.49 1.61 7.93
CA PHE A 48 -1.71 1.39 8.71
C PHE A 48 -1.81 -0.02 9.31
N CYS A 49 -0.71 -0.72 9.56
CA CYS A 49 -0.73 -2.00 10.25
C CYS A 49 -1.40 -1.91 11.64
N GLY A 50 -2.07 -3.00 12.05
CA GLY A 50 -2.58 -3.16 13.40
C GLY A 50 -1.46 -3.26 14.44
N LYS A 51 -1.83 -3.24 15.73
CA LYS A 51 -0.96 -3.17 16.92
C LYS A 51 0.26 -4.12 16.92
N HIS A 52 0.18 -5.24 16.21
CA HIS A 52 1.26 -6.24 16.12
C HIS A 52 1.86 -6.40 14.71
N GLY A 53 1.72 -5.40 13.84
CA GLY A 53 2.21 -5.48 12.45
C GLY A 53 1.36 -6.38 11.55
N GLN A 54 0.21 -6.82 12.04
CA GLN A 54 -0.78 -7.63 11.33
C GLN A 54 -1.78 -6.74 10.60
N GLU A 55 -2.48 -7.29 9.61
CA GLU A 55 -3.41 -6.55 8.75
C GLU A 55 -4.41 -5.75 9.61
N SER A 56 -4.53 -4.45 9.32
CA SER A 56 -5.62 -3.66 9.87
C SER A 56 -6.91 -4.03 9.14
N ALA A 57 -8.05 -3.93 9.83
CA ALA A 57 -9.36 -4.23 9.23
C ALA A 57 -9.73 -3.26 8.06
N GLY A 58 -8.98 -2.17 7.91
CA GLY A 58 -9.14 -1.19 6.84
C GLY A 58 -8.75 -1.72 5.45
N ILE A 59 -9.34 -1.13 4.41
CA ILE A 59 -9.02 -1.46 3.01
C ILE A 59 -7.68 -0.84 2.54
N VAL A 60 -7.17 0.16 3.28
CA VAL A 60 -5.92 0.85 2.98
C VAL A 60 -4.81 0.31 3.87
N ASP A 61 -3.76 -0.19 3.24
CA ASP A 61 -2.59 -0.74 3.90
C ASP A 61 -1.50 0.31 4.11
N LEU A 62 -1.31 1.15 3.08
CA LEU A 62 -0.28 2.17 3.03
C LEU A 62 -0.86 3.46 2.43
N MET A 63 -0.37 4.59 2.90
CA MET A 63 -0.54 5.88 2.23
C MET A 63 0.83 6.42 1.86
N ALA A 64 0.98 6.80 0.59
CA ALA A 64 2.12 7.59 0.14
C ALA A 64 1.68 9.03 -0.05
N ILE A 65 2.44 9.97 0.50
CA ILE A 65 2.20 11.40 0.35
C ILE A 65 3.49 12.11 -0.03
N ARG A 66 3.40 13.10 -0.92
CA ARG A 66 4.50 14.00 -1.24
C ARG A 66 3.99 15.38 -1.57
N LYS A 67 4.86 16.40 -1.54
CA LYS A 67 4.51 17.72 -2.08
C LYS A 67 4.31 17.63 -3.58
N ASN A 68 3.32 18.36 -4.09
CA ASN A 68 3.13 18.54 -5.52
C ASN A 68 3.71 19.90 -5.92
N HIS A 69 4.86 19.87 -6.59
CA HIS A 69 5.56 21.07 -7.06
C HIS A 69 5.13 21.52 -8.47
N LYS A 70 4.00 21.01 -8.98
CA LYS A 70 3.39 21.56 -10.20
C LYS A 70 2.88 22.97 -9.92
N LYS A 71 2.80 23.80 -10.96
CA LYS A 71 2.18 25.12 -10.88
C LYS A 71 0.69 24.91 -10.58
N PRO A 72 0.14 25.47 -9.49
CA PRO A 72 -1.29 25.39 -9.22
C PRO A 72 -2.06 26.27 -10.21
N ASP A 73 -3.27 25.85 -10.56
CA ASP A 73 -4.10 26.54 -11.55
C ASP A 73 -4.68 27.86 -10.98
N GLU A 74 -5.01 27.93 -9.68
CA GLU A 74 -5.47 29.15 -9.00
C GLU A 74 -5.06 29.17 -7.51
N GLY A 75 -4.72 30.34 -6.97
CA GLY A 75 -4.73 30.63 -5.52
C GLY A 75 -3.71 29.93 -4.61
N GLY A 76 -2.58 29.41 -5.12
CA GLY A 76 -1.57 28.74 -4.28
C GLY A 76 -0.13 28.94 -4.71
N HIS A 77 0.82 28.71 -3.80
CA HIS A 77 2.25 28.66 -4.11
C HIS A 77 2.69 27.26 -4.56
N ARG A 78 3.78 27.21 -5.33
CA ARG A 78 4.41 25.96 -5.74
C ARG A 78 4.82 25.16 -4.50
N GLY A 79 4.26 23.96 -4.35
CA GLY A 79 4.56 23.06 -3.24
C GLY A 79 3.61 23.15 -2.05
N ASP A 80 2.55 23.97 -2.13
CA ASP A 80 1.46 23.98 -1.14
C ASP A 80 0.55 22.77 -1.29
N MET A 81 0.45 22.25 -2.51
CA MET A 81 -0.38 21.09 -2.82
C MET A 81 0.33 19.78 -2.44
N PHE A 82 -0.45 18.73 -2.17
CA PHE A 82 0.05 17.38 -1.95
C PHE A 82 -0.44 16.42 -3.03
N GLU A 83 0.37 15.43 -3.35
CA GLU A 83 -0.08 14.23 -4.04
C GLU A 83 -0.19 13.11 -3.01
N ILE A 84 -1.37 12.49 -2.94
CA ILE A 84 -1.67 11.41 -2.02
C ILE A 84 -2.11 10.19 -2.81
N VAL A 85 -1.54 9.05 -2.45
CA VAL A 85 -1.84 7.75 -3.03
C VAL A 85 -2.20 6.78 -1.90
N LEU A 86 -3.43 6.29 -1.93
CA LEU A 86 -3.91 5.24 -1.03
C LEU A 86 -3.69 3.88 -1.69
N ILE A 87 -3.12 2.94 -0.96
CA ILE A 87 -2.62 1.68 -1.51
C ILE A 87 -3.14 0.54 -0.63
N GLN A 88 -3.82 -0.42 -1.28
CA GLN A 88 -4.05 -1.75 -0.74
C GLN A 88 -2.94 -2.67 -1.25
N VAL A 89 -2.26 -3.40 -0.36
CA VAL A 89 -1.17 -4.31 -0.71
C VAL A 89 -1.69 -5.73 -0.83
N LYS A 90 -1.40 -6.37 -1.97
CA LYS A 90 -1.72 -7.78 -2.20
C LYS A 90 -0.45 -8.58 -2.43
N GLY A 91 -0.33 -9.73 -1.76
CA GLY A 91 0.82 -10.63 -1.86
C GLY A 91 0.55 -11.88 -2.70
N GLY A 92 1.53 -12.31 -3.49
CA GLY A 92 1.57 -13.63 -4.12
C GLY A 92 0.40 -13.92 -5.07
N SER A 93 -0.33 -15.00 -4.78
CA SER A 93 -1.50 -15.47 -5.54
C SER A 93 -2.82 -14.78 -5.15
N ALA A 94 -2.76 -13.70 -4.35
CA ALA A 94 -3.95 -12.95 -3.98
C ALA A 94 -4.76 -12.52 -5.21
N PRO A 95 -6.09 -12.66 -5.19
CA PRO A 95 -6.92 -12.36 -6.33
C PRO A 95 -6.93 -10.86 -6.65
N ILE A 96 -7.18 -10.55 -7.92
CA ILE A 96 -7.49 -9.19 -8.37
C ILE A 96 -8.65 -8.66 -7.50
N PRO A 97 -8.60 -7.39 -7.06
CA PRO A 97 -9.65 -6.85 -6.22
C PRO A 97 -11.05 -6.96 -6.82
N LYS A 98 -11.99 -7.39 -5.98
CA LYS A 98 -13.39 -7.55 -6.33
C LYS A 98 -14.10 -6.19 -6.41
N PRO A 99 -15.26 -6.09 -7.09
CA PRO A 99 -16.04 -4.85 -7.16
C PRO A 99 -16.28 -4.18 -5.80
N LYS A 100 -16.63 -4.97 -4.77
CA LYS A 100 -16.82 -4.47 -3.40
C LYS A 100 -15.54 -3.86 -2.78
N GLU A 101 -14.37 -4.39 -3.09
CA GLU A 101 -13.10 -3.81 -2.61
C GLU A 101 -12.82 -2.47 -3.31
N ILE A 102 -13.10 -2.39 -4.63
CA ILE A 102 -13.03 -1.15 -5.40
C ILE A 102 -13.95 -0.09 -4.81
N GLU A 103 -15.22 -0.44 -4.57
CA GLU A 103 -16.21 0.46 -3.98
C GLU A 103 -15.79 0.98 -2.60
N ARG A 104 -15.25 0.10 -1.75
CA ARG A 104 -14.71 0.49 -0.44
C ARG A 104 -13.54 1.46 -0.58
N MET A 105 -12.60 1.20 -1.48
CA MET A 105 -11.47 2.09 -1.73
C MET A 105 -11.94 3.46 -2.25
N LEU A 106 -12.87 3.49 -3.21
CA LEU A 106 -13.46 4.72 -3.74
C LEU A 106 -14.22 5.49 -2.65
N ALA A 107 -14.93 4.81 -1.77
CA ALA A 107 -15.61 5.43 -0.64
C ALA A 107 -14.64 6.08 0.34
N VAL A 108 -13.48 5.44 0.61
CA VAL A 108 -12.43 6.05 1.43
C VAL A 108 -11.90 7.31 0.77
N ILE A 109 -11.56 7.24 -0.53
CA ILE A 109 -11.03 8.39 -1.30
C ILE A 109 -11.98 9.58 -1.24
N ARG A 110 -13.26 9.36 -1.55
CA ARG A 110 -14.29 10.42 -1.52
C ARG A 110 -14.41 11.11 -0.16
N ARG A 111 -14.18 10.37 0.94
CA ARG A 111 -14.29 10.88 2.31
C ARG A 111 -13.02 11.54 2.83
N THR A 112 -11.85 11.12 2.36
CA THR A 112 -10.59 11.61 2.92
C THR A 112 -10.12 12.88 2.24
N MET A 113 -10.05 12.98 0.90
CA MET A 113 -9.58 14.18 0.19
C MET A 113 -9.99 14.23 -1.29
N TRP A 114 -10.17 15.44 -1.85
CA TRP A 114 -10.55 15.71 -3.26
C TRP A 114 -9.43 15.42 -4.29
N ALA A 115 -8.18 15.18 -3.86
CA ALA A 115 -7.00 15.12 -4.73
C ALA A 115 -6.26 13.76 -4.76
N ALA A 116 -6.84 12.69 -4.23
CA ALA A 116 -6.17 11.39 -4.19
C ALA A 116 -6.15 10.71 -5.57
N LYS A 117 -4.97 10.20 -5.97
CA LYS A 117 -4.82 9.30 -7.13
C LYS A 117 -4.73 7.86 -6.65
N VAL A 118 -5.43 6.95 -7.33
CA VAL A 118 -5.39 5.52 -7.00
C VAL A 118 -4.24 4.87 -7.75
N LEU A 119 -3.29 4.29 -7.01
CA LEU A 119 -2.30 3.38 -7.58
C LEU A 119 -2.60 1.96 -7.13
N TRP A 120 -2.89 1.10 -8.08
CA TRP A 120 -3.05 -0.33 -7.88
C TRP A 120 -1.67 -0.98 -7.83
N THR A 121 -1.36 -1.72 -6.77
CA THR A 121 -0.03 -2.34 -6.60
C THR A 121 0.11 -3.67 -7.33
N TYR A 122 1.38 -3.91 -7.64
CA TYR A 122 2.01 -4.90 -8.47
C TYR A 122 1.91 -6.33 -7.91
N LYS A 123 1.70 -7.29 -8.83
CA LYS A 123 1.86 -8.73 -8.58
C LYS A 123 3.34 -9.08 -8.68
N ILE A 124 4.02 -9.29 -7.57
CA ILE A 124 5.31 -9.99 -7.58
C ILE A 124 5.03 -11.48 -7.61
N SER A 125 5.08 -12.05 -8.81
CA SER A 125 5.15 -13.49 -9.02
C SER A 125 6.60 -13.90 -8.82
N LEU A 126 6.94 -14.46 -7.66
CA LEU A 126 8.15 -15.28 -7.55
C LEU A 126 7.82 -16.61 -8.23
N ARG A 127 8.10 -16.69 -9.54
CA ARG A 127 8.44 -17.96 -10.18
C ARG A 127 9.93 -18.17 -10.02
#